data_AF-A0A497P2A9-F1
#
_entry.id   AF-A0A497P2A9-F1
#
_cell.length_a   1.000
_cell.length_b   1.000
_cell.length_c   1.000
_cell.angle_alpha   90.00
_cell.angle_beta   90.00
_cell.angle_gamma   90.00
#
_symmetry.space_group_name_H-M   'P 1'
#
loop_
_entity.id
_entity.type
_entity.pdbx_description
1 polymer ?
#
loop_
_entity_poly.entity_id
_entity_poly.type
_entity_poly.pdbx_seq_one_letter_code
_entity_poly.pdbx_strand_id
1 'polypeptide(L)'
;MEVKRMSFTVPYDEFGPEKVIIIKEPSVKLMGFLVIDNTAPGPGKGGLRMAPGITVDEVFRLARIMTWKCAIAGVREGLPFGGAKAGIKADPKGISPERKKLLIKAFAEAIRPFCPQYYISAPDMGTDSSDMDTFVKAIGDRNAATGKTKSLGGIEERQGATARGLLYTIMYVLDYYGVDPNECTVTLMGFGKVGKPTARMLYERGFKVIAVTDSQGGVYDENGLDVYDLMKAKENDGTVLGYLRKMKDSHPNAKSITNEAMPRLKKKSKDEKRIFIPAATGGVYDAEAAK
;
A
#
# COMPACT_ATOMS: atom_id res chain seq x y z
N MET A 1 -33.79 12.53 -18.09
CA MET A 1 -32.90 11.84 -17.13
C MET A 1 -31.76 11.21 -17.93
N GLU A 2 -30.52 11.65 -17.75
CA GLU A 2 -29.38 11.12 -18.52
C GLU A 2 -28.99 9.75 -17.96
N VAL A 3 -29.23 8.68 -18.73
CA VAL A 3 -28.87 7.31 -18.35
C VAL A 3 -27.37 7.13 -18.57
N LYS A 4 -26.60 7.12 -17.49
CA LYS A 4 -25.16 6.82 -17.54
C LYS A 4 -24.94 5.30 -17.65
N ARG A 5 -24.20 4.87 -18.66
CA ARG A 5 -23.73 3.48 -18.79
C ARG A 5 -22.42 3.30 -18.04
N MET A 6 -22.25 2.14 -17.43
CA MET A 6 -21.00 1.72 -16.81
C MET A 6 -20.52 0.48 -17.53
N SER A 7 -19.37 0.57 -18.19
CA SER A 7 -18.68 -0.56 -18.80
C SER A 7 -17.53 -1.00 -17.91
N PHE A 8 -17.30 -2.30 -17.87
CA PHE A 8 -16.14 -2.88 -17.22
C PHE A 8 -15.76 -4.19 -17.88
N THR A 9 -14.48 -4.52 -17.80
CA THR A 9 -13.93 -5.79 -18.24
C THR A 9 -13.31 -6.45 -17.01
N VAL A 10 -13.79 -7.64 -16.69
CA VAL A 10 -13.21 -8.47 -15.63
C VAL A 10 -12.95 -9.83 -16.27
N PRO A 11 -11.68 -10.16 -16.59
CA PRO A 11 -11.38 -11.49 -17.13
C PRO A 11 -11.66 -12.53 -16.05
N TYR A 12 -12.00 -13.74 -16.48
CA TYR A 12 -12.20 -14.89 -15.62
C TYR A 12 -11.41 -16.09 -16.14
N ASP A 13 -11.04 -16.96 -15.23
CA ASP A 13 -10.34 -18.21 -15.48
C ASP A 13 -10.70 -19.25 -14.41
N GLU A 14 -10.01 -20.38 -14.39
CA GLU A 14 -10.23 -21.45 -13.42
C GLU A 14 -10.00 -21.04 -11.95
N PHE A 15 -9.28 -19.93 -11.72
CA PHE A 15 -9.00 -19.42 -10.38
C PHE A 15 -10.06 -18.43 -9.90
N GLY A 16 -10.74 -17.73 -10.80
CA GLY A 16 -11.72 -16.71 -10.43
C GLY A 16 -11.94 -15.63 -11.49
N PRO A 17 -12.58 -14.50 -11.13
CA PRO A 17 -13.11 -14.25 -9.80
C PRO A 17 -14.41 -15.01 -9.55
N GLU A 18 -14.57 -15.61 -8.38
CA GLU A 18 -15.81 -16.27 -7.98
C GLU A 18 -17.02 -15.32 -7.94
N LYS A 19 -16.81 -14.07 -7.47
CA LYS A 19 -17.88 -13.08 -7.31
C LYS A 19 -17.38 -11.68 -7.60
N VAL A 20 -18.17 -10.94 -8.37
CA VAL A 20 -18.01 -9.50 -8.62
C VAL A 20 -19.30 -8.81 -8.18
N ILE A 21 -19.21 -7.98 -7.14
CA ILE A 21 -20.35 -7.27 -6.56
C ILE A 21 -20.16 -5.78 -6.78
N ILE A 22 -21.18 -5.14 -7.34
CA ILE A 22 -21.21 -3.68 -7.53
C ILE A 22 -22.30 -3.10 -6.66
N ILE A 23 -21.92 -2.14 -5.81
CA ILE A 23 -22.77 -1.53 -4.82
C ILE A 23 -23.02 -0.09 -5.24
N LYS A 24 -24.29 0.26 -5.47
CA LYS A 24 -24.72 1.64 -5.68
C LYS A 24 -25.85 1.94 -4.70
N GLU A 25 -25.61 2.88 -3.78
CA GLU A 25 -26.63 3.37 -2.85
C GLU A 25 -26.89 4.86 -3.16
N PRO A 26 -27.96 5.18 -3.91
CA PRO A 26 -28.23 6.55 -4.35
C PRO A 26 -28.45 7.54 -3.21
N SER A 27 -29.09 7.11 -2.11
CA SER A 27 -29.44 8.00 -0.99
C SER A 27 -28.21 8.65 -0.37
N VAL A 28 -27.10 7.91 -0.32
CA VAL A 28 -25.80 8.41 0.15
C VAL A 28 -24.80 8.63 -0.98
N LYS A 29 -25.19 8.61 -2.25
CA LYS A 29 -24.29 8.74 -3.42
C LYS A 29 -23.06 7.81 -3.35
N LEU A 30 -23.25 6.58 -2.90
CA LEU A 30 -22.19 5.56 -2.83
C LEU A 30 -22.05 4.84 -4.16
N MET A 31 -20.81 4.65 -4.60
CA MET A 31 -20.42 3.66 -5.60
C MET A 31 -19.25 2.86 -5.03
N GLY A 32 -19.37 1.54 -4.98
CA GLY A 32 -18.34 0.66 -4.48
C GLY A 32 -18.34 -0.70 -5.17
N PHE A 33 -17.27 -1.44 -4.96
CA PHE A 33 -16.99 -2.72 -5.59
C PHE A 33 -16.42 -3.68 -4.55
N LEU A 34 -16.82 -4.95 -4.64
CA LEU A 34 -16.19 -6.06 -3.94
C LEU A 34 -15.93 -7.16 -4.97
N VAL A 35 -14.67 -7.58 -5.09
CA VAL A 35 -14.30 -8.76 -5.87
C VAL A 35 -13.77 -9.80 -4.91
N ILE A 36 -14.41 -10.98 -4.91
CA ILE A 36 -13.92 -12.19 -4.24
C ILE A 36 -13.36 -13.05 -5.36
N ASP A 37 -12.03 -13.18 -5.39
CA ASP A 37 -11.34 -13.84 -6.49
C ASP A 37 -11.39 -15.35 -6.32
N ASN A 38 -10.86 -15.85 -5.21
CA ASN A 38 -10.81 -17.28 -4.90
C ASN A 38 -10.95 -17.48 -3.39
N THR A 39 -11.72 -18.48 -2.96
CA THR A 39 -11.96 -18.85 -1.56
C THR A 39 -11.64 -20.31 -1.26
N ALA A 40 -11.00 -21.03 -2.19
CA ALA A 40 -10.65 -22.43 -2.02
C ALA A 40 -9.88 -22.75 -0.71
N PRO A 41 -8.88 -21.94 -0.28
CA PRO A 41 -8.20 -22.17 1.00
C PRO A 41 -8.93 -21.57 2.22
N GLY A 42 -10.02 -20.81 2.03
CA GLY A 42 -10.75 -20.11 3.08
C GLY A 42 -11.23 -18.71 2.64
N PRO A 43 -11.77 -17.87 3.55
CA PRO A 43 -12.34 -16.58 3.18
C PRO A 43 -11.35 -15.69 2.44
N GLY A 44 -11.85 -14.92 1.47
CA GLY A 44 -11.05 -13.97 0.72
C GLY A 44 -10.50 -12.88 1.64
N LYS A 45 -9.17 -12.75 1.71
CA LYS A 45 -8.52 -11.67 2.46
C LYS A 45 -8.22 -10.52 1.52
N GLY A 46 -8.67 -9.32 1.90
CA GLY A 46 -8.47 -8.11 1.09
C GLY A 46 -8.46 -6.84 1.90
N GLY A 47 -7.98 -5.76 1.29
CA GLY A 47 -8.10 -4.41 1.82
C GLY A 47 -9.23 -3.63 1.15
N LEU A 48 -9.80 -2.65 1.85
CA LEU A 48 -10.77 -1.69 1.36
C LEU A 48 -10.07 -0.40 0.94
N ARG A 49 -9.99 -0.14 -0.37
CA ARG A 49 -9.41 1.08 -0.93
C ARG A 49 -10.49 2.16 -1.09
N MET A 50 -10.16 3.41 -0.77
CA MET A 50 -11.00 4.57 -1.08
C MET A 50 -10.21 5.51 -1.99
N ALA A 51 -10.62 5.62 -3.24
CA ALA A 51 -9.97 6.48 -4.22
C ALA A 51 -10.97 7.00 -5.26
N PRO A 52 -10.81 8.24 -5.78
CA PRO A 52 -11.78 8.84 -6.71
C PRO A 52 -11.82 8.12 -8.07
N GLY A 53 -10.69 7.53 -8.48
CA GLY A 53 -10.53 6.85 -9.77
C GLY A 53 -10.71 5.33 -9.74
N ILE A 54 -11.04 4.73 -8.58
CA ILE A 54 -11.08 3.27 -8.47
C ILE A 54 -12.13 2.65 -9.40
N THR A 55 -11.75 1.57 -10.07
CA THR A 55 -12.59 0.81 -11.00
C THR A 55 -12.72 -0.65 -10.56
N VAL A 56 -13.74 -1.35 -11.05
CA VAL A 56 -13.88 -2.79 -10.78
C VAL A 56 -12.75 -3.62 -11.37
N ASP A 57 -12.17 -3.21 -12.51
CA ASP A 57 -10.99 -3.85 -13.11
C ASP A 57 -9.76 -3.75 -12.19
N GLU A 58 -9.51 -2.58 -11.60
CA GLU A 58 -8.44 -2.42 -10.61
C GLU A 58 -8.71 -3.29 -9.37
N VAL A 59 -9.94 -3.31 -8.88
CA VAL A 59 -10.34 -4.12 -7.71
C VAL A 59 -10.15 -5.61 -8.00
N PHE A 60 -10.51 -6.08 -9.19
CA PHE A 60 -10.27 -7.45 -9.64
C PHE A 60 -8.78 -7.78 -9.66
N ARG A 61 -7.96 -6.96 -10.33
CA ARG A 61 -6.50 -7.20 -10.42
C ARG A 61 -5.87 -7.29 -9.03
N LEU A 62 -6.30 -6.43 -8.11
CA LEU A 62 -5.83 -6.46 -6.72
C LEU A 62 -6.36 -7.66 -5.93
N ALA A 63 -7.58 -8.14 -6.20
CA ALA A 63 -8.13 -9.36 -5.58
C ALA A 63 -7.35 -10.60 -6.03
N ARG A 64 -7.01 -10.70 -7.32
CA ARG A 64 -6.15 -11.76 -7.86
C ARG A 64 -4.76 -11.76 -7.24
N ILE A 65 -4.16 -10.58 -7.07
CA ILE A 65 -2.88 -10.45 -6.35
C ILE A 65 -3.02 -10.96 -4.91
N MET A 66 -4.15 -10.72 -4.24
CA MET A 66 -4.37 -11.24 -2.89
C MET A 66 -4.47 -12.77 -2.86
N THR A 67 -5.08 -13.42 -3.86
CA THR A 67 -5.11 -14.89 -3.97
C THR A 67 -3.68 -15.44 -3.96
N TRP A 68 -2.82 -14.94 -4.84
CA TRP A 68 -1.44 -15.39 -4.93
C TRP A 68 -0.60 -15.04 -3.70
N LYS A 69 -0.80 -13.83 -3.16
CA LYS A 69 -0.10 -13.40 -1.96
C LYS A 69 -0.42 -14.28 -0.77
N CYS A 70 -1.69 -14.60 -0.56
CA CYS A 70 -2.13 -15.48 0.53
C CYS A 70 -1.67 -16.92 0.30
N ALA A 71 -1.73 -17.42 -0.94
CA ALA A 71 -1.21 -18.74 -1.28
C ALA A 71 0.29 -18.87 -0.96
N ILE A 72 1.12 -17.92 -1.42
CA ILE A 72 2.57 -17.93 -1.17
C ILE A 72 2.88 -17.80 0.32
N ALA A 73 2.20 -16.89 1.03
CA ALA A 73 2.37 -16.74 2.47
C ALA A 73 1.91 -17.99 3.25
N GLY A 74 1.00 -18.78 2.69
CA GLY A 74 0.45 -19.99 3.28
C GLY A 74 1.27 -21.27 3.03
N VAL A 75 2.28 -21.26 2.14
CA VAL A 75 3.04 -22.46 1.74
C VAL A 75 3.69 -23.21 2.92
N ARG A 76 4.02 -22.52 4.02
CA ARG A 76 4.65 -23.14 5.20
C ARG A 76 3.76 -23.23 6.43
N GLU A 77 2.97 -22.19 6.70
CA GLU A 77 2.25 -22.04 7.98
C GLU A 77 0.73 -22.19 7.83
N GLY A 78 0.23 -22.50 6.62
CA GLY A 78 -1.20 -22.71 6.38
C GLY A 78 -2.05 -21.47 6.64
N LEU A 79 -1.76 -20.35 5.95
CA LEU A 79 -2.62 -19.17 6.01
C LEU A 79 -3.94 -19.48 5.26
N PRO A 80 -5.08 -19.67 5.96
CA PRO A 80 -6.30 -20.22 5.35
C PRO A 80 -7.12 -19.09 4.73
N PHE A 81 -6.50 -18.35 3.81
CA PHE A 81 -7.13 -17.21 3.15
C PHE A 81 -7.00 -17.31 1.64
N GLY A 82 -8.12 -17.07 0.99
CA GLY A 82 -8.17 -16.79 -0.43
C GLY A 82 -7.91 -15.31 -0.73
N GLY A 83 -8.19 -14.88 -1.95
CA GLY A 83 -8.03 -13.49 -2.39
C GLY A 83 -9.36 -12.75 -2.51
N ALA A 84 -9.40 -11.52 -1.99
CA ALA A 84 -10.47 -10.59 -2.25
C ALA A 84 -9.96 -9.15 -2.23
N LYS A 85 -10.76 -8.21 -2.73
CA LYS A 85 -10.50 -6.77 -2.62
C LYS A 85 -11.79 -5.98 -2.66
N ALA A 86 -11.83 -4.88 -1.91
CA ALA A 86 -12.93 -3.94 -1.95
C ALA A 86 -12.46 -2.53 -2.31
N GLY A 87 -13.36 -1.75 -2.90
CA GLY A 87 -13.13 -0.38 -3.34
C GLY A 87 -14.34 0.51 -3.16
N ILE A 88 -14.16 1.75 -2.69
CA ILE A 88 -15.18 2.80 -2.68
C ILE A 88 -14.68 3.96 -3.53
N LYS A 89 -15.51 4.39 -4.49
CA LYS A 89 -15.20 5.50 -5.40
C LYS A 89 -15.48 6.85 -4.72
N ALA A 90 -14.52 7.34 -3.94
CA ALA A 90 -14.55 8.64 -3.28
C ALA A 90 -13.13 9.17 -3.04
N ASP A 91 -12.95 10.49 -3.04
CA ASP A 91 -11.70 11.12 -2.60
C ASP A 91 -11.72 11.29 -1.06
N PRO A 92 -10.89 10.55 -0.30
CA PRO A 92 -10.86 10.67 1.15
C PRO A 92 -10.34 12.02 1.64
N LYS A 93 -9.64 12.80 0.80
CA LYS A 93 -9.16 14.15 1.15
C LYS A 93 -10.18 15.25 0.84
N GLY A 94 -11.09 14.98 -0.09
CA GLY A 94 -12.13 15.92 -0.54
C GLY A 94 -13.46 15.78 0.21
N ILE A 95 -13.56 14.94 1.23
CA ILE A 95 -14.80 14.70 1.99
C ILE A 95 -14.58 14.86 3.50
N SER A 96 -15.63 15.23 4.23
CA SER A 96 -15.57 15.31 5.70
C SER A 96 -15.40 13.93 6.34
N PRO A 97 -14.85 13.85 7.56
CA PRO A 97 -14.76 12.61 8.32
C PRO A 97 -16.11 11.89 8.50
N GLU A 98 -17.19 12.64 8.74
CA GLU A 98 -18.55 12.12 8.91
C GLU A 98 -19.05 11.52 7.58
N ARG A 99 -18.78 12.21 6.47
CA ARG A 99 -19.12 11.73 5.14
C ARG A 99 -18.38 10.45 4.80
N LYS A 100 -17.08 10.37 5.12
CA LYS A 100 -16.28 9.16 4.96
C LYS A 100 -16.86 8.00 5.77
N LYS A 101 -17.15 8.23 7.05
CA LYS A 101 -17.74 7.23 7.96
C LYS A 101 -19.09 6.72 7.45
N LEU A 102 -19.94 7.61 6.94
CA LEU A 102 -21.23 7.26 6.33
C LEU A 102 -21.07 6.33 5.13
N LEU A 103 -20.12 6.62 4.23
CA LEU A 103 -19.84 5.79 3.06
C LEU A 103 -19.30 4.41 3.45
N ILE A 104 -18.38 4.35 4.42
CA ILE A 104 -17.85 3.08 4.96
C ILE A 104 -18.97 2.25 5.58
N LYS A 105 -19.83 2.87 6.39
CA LYS A 105 -20.98 2.21 7.01
C LYS A 105 -21.92 1.66 5.94
N ALA A 106 -22.42 2.49 5.03
CA ALA A 106 -23.35 2.06 3.99
C ALA A 106 -22.78 0.94 3.10
N PHE A 107 -21.49 1.03 2.75
CA PHE A 107 -20.81 -0.02 2.01
C PHE A 107 -20.75 -1.33 2.79
N ALA A 108 -20.34 -1.28 4.06
CA ALA A 108 -20.28 -2.46 4.93
C ALA A 108 -21.65 -3.11 5.10
N GLU A 109 -22.71 -2.33 5.32
CA GLU A 109 -24.08 -2.84 5.41
C GLU A 109 -24.53 -3.54 4.12
N ALA A 110 -24.19 -2.99 2.96
CA ALA A 110 -24.52 -3.57 1.65
C ALA A 110 -23.79 -4.89 1.36
N ILE A 111 -22.57 -5.08 1.88
CA ILE A 111 -21.80 -6.32 1.70
C ILE A 111 -21.86 -7.27 2.90
N ARG A 112 -22.68 -6.96 3.91
CA ARG A 112 -22.81 -7.75 5.15
C ARG A 112 -22.97 -9.26 4.90
N PRO A 113 -23.77 -9.74 3.94
CA PRO A 113 -23.93 -11.18 3.68
C PRO A 113 -22.64 -11.93 3.31
N PHE A 114 -21.58 -11.22 2.89
CA PHE A 114 -20.31 -11.81 2.51
C PHE A 114 -19.28 -11.83 3.65
N CYS A 115 -19.57 -11.22 4.80
CA CYS A 115 -18.62 -11.03 5.89
C CYS A 115 -19.06 -11.76 7.18
N PRO A 116 -18.16 -12.45 7.89
CA PRO A 116 -16.76 -12.71 7.54
C PRO A 116 -16.56 -13.93 6.63
N GLN A 117 -17.62 -14.68 6.29
CA GLN A 117 -17.47 -16.03 5.72
C GLN A 117 -16.79 -16.07 4.34
N TYR A 118 -16.96 -15.03 3.53
CA TYR A 118 -16.36 -14.95 2.19
C TYR A 118 -15.34 -13.82 2.05
N TYR A 119 -15.44 -12.77 2.88
CA TYR A 119 -14.58 -11.61 2.82
C TYR A 119 -14.20 -11.08 4.21
N ILE A 120 -12.90 -10.94 4.44
CA ILE A 120 -12.33 -10.28 5.62
C ILE A 120 -11.54 -9.06 5.17
N SER A 121 -11.99 -7.87 5.59
CA SER A 121 -11.45 -6.57 5.20
C SER A 121 -10.15 -6.20 5.91
N ALA A 122 -9.50 -5.13 5.46
CA ALA A 122 -8.34 -4.48 6.05
C ALA A 122 -8.21 -3.03 5.52
N PRO A 123 -7.42 -2.17 6.18
CA PRO A 123 -7.03 -0.89 5.61
C PRO A 123 -6.23 -1.05 4.33
N ASP A 124 -6.43 -0.12 3.40
CA ASP A 124 -5.65 0.09 2.18
C ASP A 124 -5.48 1.60 1.92
N MET A 125 -5.07 2.01 0.72
CA MET A 125 -5.01 3.42 0.34
C MET A 125 -6.36 4.11 0.56
N GLY A 126 -6.32 5.26 1.24
CA GLY A 126 -7.50 6.04 1.57
C GLY A 126 -8.28 5.58 2.81
N THR A 127 -7.90 4.45 3.42
CA THR A 127 -8.54 3.94 4.65
C THR A 127 -7.54 3.66 5.78
N ASP A 128 -8.04 3.59 7.01
CA ASP A 128 -7.27 3.35 8.21
C ASP A 128 -8.02 2.49 9.25
N SER A 129 -7.47 2.43 10.46
CA SER A 129 -8.03 1.63 11.55
C SER A 129 -9.39 2.13 12.06
N SER A 130 -9.63 3.45 12.03
CA SER A 130 -10.94 4.03 12.41
C SER A 130 -12.01 3.66 11.38
N ASP A 131 -11.64 3.58 10.11
CA ASP A 131 -12.55 3.07 9.08
C ASP A 131 -12.89 1.60 9.29
N MET A 132 -11.92 0.76 9.69
CA MET A 132 -12.18 -0.64 10.01
C MET A 132 -13.06 -0.80 11.25
N ASP A 133 -12.92 0.08 12.24
CA ASP A 133 -13.80 0.10 13.39
C ASP A 133 -15.25 0.41 12.99
N THR A 134 -15.43 1.37 12.08
CA THR A 134 -16.75 1.69 11.51
C THR A 134 -17.29 0.50 10.72
N PHE A 135 -16.45 -0.15 9.92
CA PHE A 135 -16.80 -1.31 9.11
C PHE A 135 -17.32 -2.47 9.97
N VAL A 136 -16.56 -2.91 10.98
CA VAL A 136 -16.99 -4.05 11.81
C VAL A 136 -18.22 -3.75 12.66
N LYS A 137 -18.39 -2.49 13.11
CA LYS A 137 -19.61 -2.06 13.81
C LYS A 137 -20.84 -2.13 12.91
N ALA A 138 -20.70 -1.76 11.64
CA ALA A 138 -21.78 -1.82 10.66
C ALA A 138 -22.12 -3.26 10.23
N ILE A 139 -21.12 -4.14 10.15
CA ILE A 139 -21.33 -5.58 9.91
C ILE A 139 -21.99 -6.25 11.12
N GLY A 140 -21.59 -5.89 12.34
CA GLY A 140 -21.99 -6.55 13.58
C GLY A 140 -21.05 -7.67 14.02
N ASP A 141 -19.89 -7.83 13.36
CA ASP A 141 -18.89 -8.85 13.68
C ASP A 141 -17.46 -8.27 13.62
N ARG A 142 -16.73 -8.37 14.74
CA ARG A 142 -15.34 -7.90 14.88
C ARG A 142 -14.37 -8.69 14.00
N ASN A 143 -14.71 -9.90 13.58
CA ASN A 143 -13.88 -10.75 12.72
C ASN A 143 -13.96 -10.37 11.24
N ALA A 144 -14.91 -9.51 10.85
CA ALA A 144 -15.08 -9.07 9.47
C ALA A 144 -13.95 -8.15 8.95
N ALA A 145 -13.06 -7.65 9.82
CA ALA A 145 -11.90 -6.89 9.40
C ALA A 145 -10.69 -7.07 10.33
N THR A 146 -9.50 -6.96 9.74
CA THR A 146 -8.22 -6.83 10.45
C THR A 146 -7.73 -5.38 10.42
N GLY A 147 -6.79 -5.00 11.28
CA GLY A 147 -6.26 -3.63 11.30
C GLY A 147 -7.18 -2.59 11.92
N LYS A 148 -8.12 -3.06 12.75
CA LYS A 148 -8.94 -2.26 13.68
C LYS A 148 -8.04 -1.49 14.65
N THR A 149 -8.62 -0.55 15.40
CA THR A 149 -7.91 0.06 16.52
C THR A 149 -7.76 -0.92 17.68
N LYS A 150 -6.87 -0.61 18.64
CA LYS A 150 -6.63 -1.43 19.84
C LYS A 150 -7.91 -1.69 20.64
N SER A 151 -8.79 -0.68 20.76
CA SER A 151 -10.05 -0.80 21.49
C SER A 151 -11.01 -1.85 20.91
N LEU A 152 -10.89 -2.15 19.61
CA LEU A 152 -11.65 -3.22 18.96
C LEU A 152 -10.82 -4.47 18.67
N GLY A 153 -9.66 -4.64 19.31
CA GLY A 153 -8.81 -5.85 19.19
C GLY A 153 -7.86 -5.80 18.00
N GLY A 154 -7.44 -4.61 17.58
CA GLY A 154 -6.31 -4.43 16.68
C GLY A 154 -4.99 -4.80 17.33
N ILE A 155 -4.08 -5.38 16.55
CA ILE A 155 -2.73 -5.79 16.97
C ILE A 155 -1.75 -4.64 16.68
N GLU A 156 -0.99 -4.22 17.69
CA GLU A 156 -0.11 -3.04 17.65
C GLU A 156 1.14 -3.29 16.80
N GLU A 157 1.66 -4.52 16.86
CA GLU A 157 2.78 -5.05 16.09
C GLU A 157 2.53 -5.03 14.57
N ARG A 158 1.30 -4.79 14.12
CA ARG A 158 0.99 -4.57 12.70
C ARG A 158 1.79 -3.40 12.11
N GLN A 159 2.10 -2.38 12.91
CA GLN A 159 2.87 -1.23 12.43
C GLN A 159 4.28 -1.68 12.01
N GLY A 160 4.64 -1.39 10.76
CA GLY A 160 5.93 -1.79 10.18
C GLY A 160 6.03 -3.26 9.77
N ALA A 161 4.99 -4.09 9.88
CA ALA A 161 5.06 -5.50 9.47
C ALA A 161 5.45 -5.68 7.99
N THR A 162 4.89 -4.86 7.10
CA THR A 162 5.26 -4.85 5.67
C THR A 162 6.73 -4.47 5.47
N ALA A 163 7.23 -3.46 6.21
CA ALA A 163 8.61 -3.02 6.14
C ALA A 163 9.58 -4.10 6.65
N ARG A 164 9.23 -4.79 7.75
CA ARG A 164 10.01 -5.93 8.26
C ARG A 164 10.06 -7.08 7.28
N GLY A 165 8.94 -7.43 6.66
CA GLY A 165 8.91 -8.44 5.61
C GLY A 165 9.85 -8.10 4.45
N LEU A 166 9.83 -6.85 3.99
CA LEU A 166 10.73 -6.37 2.95
C LEU A 166 12.21 -6.41 3.38
N LEU A 167 12.52 -5.99 4.62
CA LEU A 167 13.85 -6.11 5.17
C LEU A 167 14.32 -7.58 5.18
N TYR A 168 13.48 -8.51 5.65
CA TYR A 168 13.84 -9.93 5.66
C TYR A 168 14.09 -10.47 4.27
N THR A 169 13.25 -10.13 3.29
CA THR A 169 13.47 -10.52 1.89
C THR A 169 14.79 -9.95 1.35
N ILE A 170 15.07 -8.67 1.57
CA ILE A 170 16.32 -8.03 1.12
C ILE A 170 17.53 -8.71 1.77
N MET A 171 17.52 -8.88 3.09
CA MET A 171 18.63 -9.52 3.82
C MET A 171 18.87 -10.95 3.34
N TYR A 172 17.81 -11.73 3.09
CA TYR A 172 17.94 -13.09 2.56
C TYR A 172 18.55 -13.11 1.15
N VAL A 173 18.15 -12.17 0.29
CA VAL A 173 18.71 -12.05 -1.07
C VAL A 173 20.19 -11.67 -0.99
N LEU A 174 20.56 -10.72 -0.14
CA LEU A 174 21.96 -10.32 0.02
C LEU A 174 22.82 -11.45 0.56
N ASP A 175 22.34 -12.18 1.56
CA ASP A 175 23.00 -13.37 2.11
C ASP A 175 23.23 -14.44 1.03
N TYR A 176 22.20 -14.73 0.23
CA TYR A 176 22.29 -15.68 -0.88
C TYR A 176 23.37 -15.29 -1.91
N TYR A 177 23.56 -13.99 -2.18
CA TYR A 177 24.58 -13.49 -3.09
C TYR A 177 25.91 -13.13 -2.40
N GLY A 178 26.06 -13.33 -1.10
CA GLY A 178 27.25 -12.97 -0.34
C GLY A 178 27.57 -11.47 -0.38
N VAL A 179 26.56 -10.59 -0.37
CA VAL A 179 26.71 -9.14 -0.44
C VAL A 179 26.53 -8.52 0.94
N ASP A 180 27.50 -7.71 1.39
CA ASP A 180 27.37 -6.93 2.62
C ASP A 180 26.37 -5.75 2.42
N PRO A 181 25.38 -5.57 3.31
CA PRO A 181 24.49 -4.41 3.32
C PRO A 181 25.18 -3.04 3.21
N ASN A 182 26.38 -2.88 3.78
CA ASN A 182 27.15 -1.62 3.76
C ASN A 182 27.66 -1.26 2.36
N GLU A 183 27.70 -2.23 1.44
CA GLU A 183 28.06 -2.03 0.03
C GLU A 183 26.87 -1.62 -0.83
N CYS A 184 25.65 -1.68 -0.29
CA CYS A 184 24.43 -1.38 -1.01
C CYS A 184 24.00 0.09 -0.87
N THR A 185 23.52 0.64 -1.98
CA THR A 185 22.78 1.91 -2.00
C THR A 185 21.29 1.65 -2.15
N VAL A 186 20.46 2.50 -1.56
CA VAL A 186 19.00 2.37 -1.58
C VAL A 186 18.36 3.63 -2.14
N THR A 187 17.46 3.43 -3.10
CA THR A 187 16.56 4.46 -3.61
C THR A 187 15.12 4.03 -3.30
N LEU A 188 14.39 4.86 -2.54
CA LEU A 188 13.05 4.53 -2.06
C LEU A 188 11.99 5.51 -2.57
N MET A 189 11.05 5.01 -3.38
CA MET A 189 9.94 5.81 -3.89
C MET A 189 8.72 5.62 -2.98
N GLY A 190 8.29 6.69 -2.32
CA GLY A 190 7.11 6.69 -1.44
C GLY A 190 7.43 6.62 0.05
N PHE A 191 7.50 7.76 0.73
CA PHE A 191 7.82 7.87 2.16
C PHE A 191 6.58 7.84 3.08
N GLY A 192 5.72 6.84 2.89
CA GLY A 192 4.46 6.66 3.63
C GLY A 192 4.51 5.60 4.74
N LYS A 193 3.36 4.96 5.02
CA LYS A 193 3.22 3.90 6.05
C LYS A 193 4.16 2.69 5.85
N VAL A 194 4.58 2.43 4.62
CA VAL A 194 5.54 1.35 4.28
C VAL A 194 6.95 1.92 4.12
N GLY A 195 7.12 2.92 3.25
CA GLY A 195 8.47 3.40 2.92
C GLY A 195 9.21 4.08 4.06
N LYS A 196 8.54 4.84 4.94
CA LYS A 196 9.18 5.47 6.10
C LYS A 196 9.83 4.45 7.04
N PRO A 197 9.11 3.44 7.57
CA PRO A 197 9.74 2.40 8.39
C PRO A 197 10.75 1.55 7.62
N THR A 198 10.55 1.28 6.32
CA THR A 198 11.53 0.57 5.49
C THR A 198 12.86 1.33 5.42
N ALA A 199 12.83 2.63 5.09
CA ALA A 199 14.04 3.45 5.01
C ALA A 199 14.79 3.45 6.33
N ARG A 200 14.08 3.61 7.45
CA ARG A 200 14.67 3.60 8.80
C ARG A 200 15.36 2.27 9.08
N MET A 201 14.67 1.14 8.86
CA MET A 201 15.20 -0.19 9.13
C MET A 201 16.42 -0.54 8.26
N LEU A 202 16.44 -0.10 7.00
CA LEU A 202 17.59 -0.28 6.12
C LEU A 202 18.76 0.59 6.58
N TYR A 203 18.51 1.86 6.89
CA TYR A 203 19.52 2.77 7.41
C TYR A 203 20.17 2.25 8.70
N GLU A 204 19.36 1.77 9.66
CA GLU A 204 19.81 1.15 10.92
C GLU A 204 20.63 -0.14 10.70
N ARG A 205 20.58 -0.75 9.50
CA ARG A 205 21.32 -1.95 9.10
C ARG A 205 22.54 -1.66 8.22
N GLY A 206 22.91 -0.38 8.07
CA GLY A 206 24.12 0.03 7.34
C GLY A 206 23.92 0.32 5.86
N PHE A 207 22.71 0.19 5.32
CA PHE A 207 22.44 0.54 3.92
C PHE A 207 22.56 2.05 3.72
N LYS A 208 23.20 2.46 2.62
CA LYS A 208 23.29 3.87 2.24
C LYS A 208 22.03 4.31 1.49
N VAL A 209 21.10 4.98 2.18
CA VAL A 209 19.92 5.56 1.54
C VAL A 209 20.33 6.84 0.80
N ILE A 210 20.28 6.82 -0.54
CA ILE A 210 20.75 7.94 -1.37
C ILE A 210 19.61 8.76 -1.99
N ALA A 211 18.41 8.19 -2.13
CA ALA A 211 17.24 8.94 -2.59
C ALA A 211 15.96 8.48 -1.92
N VAL A 212 15.09 9.44 -1.62
CA VAL A 212 13.75 9.21 -1.09
C VAL A 212 12.75 10.16 -1.75
N THR A 213 11.60 9.65 -2.18
CA THR A 213 10.49 10.49 -2.67
C THR A 213 9.18 10.29 -1.89
N ASP A 214 8.30 11.28 -1.95
CA ASP A 214 6.90 11.18 -1.57
C ASP A 214 5.97 11.79 -2.62
N SER A 215 4.70 11.99 -2.28
CA SER A 215 3.70 12.53 -3.22
C SER A 215 4.01 13.93 -3.79
N GLN A 216 4.91 14.70 -3.18
CA GLN A 216 5.25 16.06 -3.59
C GLN A 216 6.59 16.15 -4.35
N GLY A 217 7.41 15.10 -4.32
CA GLY A 217 8.77 15.08 -4.87
C GLY A 217 9.74 14.35 -3.96
N GLY A 218 11.03 14.51 -4.17
CA GLY A 218 12.04 13.79 -3.40
C GLY A 218 13.37 14.51 -3.24
N VAL A 219 14.24 13.86 -2.49
CA VAL A 219 15.59 14.32 -2.15
C VAL A 219 16.58 13.23 -2.56
N TYR A 220 17.71 13.65 -3.12
CA TYR A 220 18.82 12.79 -3.50
C TYR A 220 20.14 13.39 -3.01
N ASP A 221 20.96 12.57 -2.38
CA ASP A 221 22.37 12.85 -2.08
C ASP A 221 23.18 11.57 -2.31
N GLU A 222 24.17 11.65 -3.18
CA GLU A 222 25.02 10.52 -3.54
C GLU A 222 25.89 10.04 -2.38
N ASN A 223 26.15 10.92 -1.40
CA ASN A 223 26.89 10.58 -0.19
C ASN A 223 26.02 9.89 0.87
N GLY A 224 24.69 9.93 0.69
CA GLY A 224 23.72 9.38 1.62
C GLY A 224 22.90 10.46 2.32
N LEU A 225 21.70 10.08 2.72
CA LEU A 225 20.74 10.89 3.44
C LEU A 225 20.62 10.37 4.87
N ASP A 226 20.54 11.28 5.84
CA ASP A 226 20.16 10.90 7.20
C ASP A 226 18.64 10.64 7.23
N VAL A 227 18.27 9.39 7.53
CA VAL A 227 16.88 8.98 7.48
C VAL A 227 16.06 9.54 8.65
N TYR A 228 16.65 9.76 9.82
CA TYR A 228 15.95 10.38 10.94
C TYR A 228 15.63 11.84 10.63
N ASP A 229 16.52 12.54 9.96
CA ASP A 229 16.29 13.92 9.52
C ASP A 229 15.26 14.00 8.39
N LEU A 230 15.22 13.03 7.46
CA LEU A 230 14.11 12.89 6.49
C LEU A 230 12.76 12.68 7.20
N MET A 231 12.74 11.87 8.26
CA MET A 231 11.53 11.65 9.07
C MET A 231 11.07 12.94 9.76
N LYS A 232 11.99 13.68 10.39
CA LYS A 232 11.70 15.00 11.00
C LYS A 232 11.20 16.01 9.96
N ALA A 233 11.79 16.05 8.78
CA ALA A 233 11.35 16.93 7.70
C ALA A 233 9.92 16.59 7.26
N LYS A 234 9.64 15.30 7.06
CA LYS A 234 8.31 14.81 6.66
C LYS A 234 7.24 15.13 7.69
N GLU A 235 7.55 14.98 8.99
CA GLU A 235 6.61 15.21 10.08
C GLU A 235 6.28 16.69 10.26
N ASN A 236 7.27 17.57 10.10
CA ASN A 236 7.08 19.01 10.28
C ASN A 236 6.46 19.69 9.05
N ASP A 237 6.90 19.32 7.84
CA ASP A 237 6.56 20.05 6.61
C ASP A 237 5.56 19.29 5.74
N GLY A 238 5.17 18.07 6.14
CA GLY A 238 4.30 17.20 5.33
C GLY A 238 4.98 16.65 4.07
N THR A 239 6.27 16.93 3.84
CA THR A 239 7.06 16.48 2.69
C THR A 239 8.52 16.20 3.05
N VAL A 240 9.15 15.25 2.36
CA VAL A 240 10.60 15.02 2.46
C VAL A 240 11.44 16.17 1.88
N LEU A 241 10.87 17.01 1.01
CA LEU A 241 11.56 18.18 0.45
C LEU A 241 12.00 19.20 1.52
N GLY A 242 11.38 19.19 2.69
CA GLY A 242 11.81 20.01 3.84
C GLY A 242 13.26 19.76 4.25
N TYR A 243 13.80 18.58 3.96
CA TYR A 243 15.19 18.20 4.24
C TYR A 243 16.19 19.15 3.57
N LEU A 244 15.97 19.52 2.31
CA LEU A 244 16.87 20.40 1.54
C LEU A 244 17.05 21.77 2.20
N ARG A 245 16.02 22.25 2.89
CA ARG A 245 16.03 23.53 3.59
C ARG A 245 16.62 23.42 4.99
N LYS A 246 16.26 22.36 5.73
CA LYS A 246 16.61 22.21 7.15
C LYS A 246 18.01 21.65 7.37
N MET A 247 18.50 20.84 6.44
CA MET A 247 19.77 20.12 6.53
C MET A 247 20.79 20.63 5.51
N LYS A 248 20.66 21.87 5.06
CA LYS A 248 21.54 22.45 4.03
C LYS A 248 23.01 22.48 4.49
N ASP A 249 23.24 22.79 5.76
CA ASP A 249 24.60 22.91 6.30
C ASP A 249 25.25 21.54 6.55
N SER A 250 24.47 20.54 6.97
CA SER A 250 24.94 19.17 7.22
C SER A 250 24.99 18.31 5.94
N HIS A 251 24.15 18.62 4.93
CA HIS A 251 24.06 17.91 3.66
C HIS A 251 24.03 18.89 2.47
N PRO A 252 25.15 19.59 2.20
CA PRO A 252 25.21 20.62 1.16
C PRO A 252 25.04 20.07 -0.27
N ASN A 253 25.22 18.76 -0.45
CA ASN A 253 25.11 18.08 -1.75
C ASN A 253 23.71 17.53 -2.04
N ALA A 254 22.81 17.57 -1.06
CA ALA A 254 21.44 17.12 -1.24
C ALA A 254 20.71 18.02 -2.24
N LYS A 255 20.04 17.40 -3.22
CA LYS A 255 19.27 18.08 -4.26
C LYS A 255 17.89 17.48 -4.41
N SER A 256 16.98 18.25 -5.00
CA SER A 256 15.64 17.74 -5.31
C SER A 256 15.69 16.73 -6.46
N ILE A 257 14.79 15.75 -6.42
CA ILE A 257 14.53 14.79 -7.49
C ILE A 257 13.02 14.63 -7.66
N THR A 258 12.55 14.45 -8.89
CA THR A 258 11.12 14.24 -9.17
C THR A 258 10.75 12.76 -9.08
N ASN A 259 9.45 12.47 -8.96
CA ASN A 259 8.96 11.09 -8.94
C ASN A 259 9.22 10.36 -10.27
N GLU A 260 9.20 11.08 -11.38
CA GLU A 260 9.45 10.57 -12.73
C GLU A 260 10.94 10.27 -12.95
N ALA A 261 11.83 11.07 -12.34
CA ALA A 261 13.27 10.89 -12.45
C ALA A 261 13.79 9.76 -11.55
N MET A 262 13.10 9.45 -10.45
CA MET A 262 13.54 8.50 -9.44
C MET A 262 13.82 7.07 -9.97
N PRO A 263 12.93 6.44 -10.77
CA PRO A 263 13.21 5.13 -11.37
C PRO A 263 14.38 5.15 -12.36
N ARG A 264 14.71 6.32 -12.92
CA ARG A 264 15.70 6.55 -13.98
C ARG A 264 17.02 7.10 -13.44
N LEU A 265 17.17 7.15 -12.12
CA LEU A 265 18.38 7.65 -11.49
C LEU A 265 19.56 6.77 -11.90
N LYS A 266 20.56 7.36 -12.55
CA LYS A 266 21.73 6.61 -13.03
C LYS A 266 22.56 6.08 -11.86
N LYS A 267 23.14 4.90 -12.04
CA LYS A 267 24.14 4.37 -11.13
C LYS A 267 25.44 5.17 -11.25
N LYS A 268 26.17 5.32 -10.15
CA LYS A 268 27.50 5.92 -10.09
C LYS A 268 28.52 5.10 -10.88
N SER A 269 28.38 3.77 -10.84
CA SER A 269 29.21 2.83 -11.59
C SER A 269 28.42 1.57 -11.95
N LYS A 270 28.96 0.74 -12.84
CA LYS A 270 28.37 -0.56 -13.19
C LYS A 270 28.28 -1.51 -11.99
N ASP A 271 29.23 -1.38 -11.07
CA ASP A 271 29.36 -2.24 -9.89
C ASP A 271 28.49 -1.78 -8.71
N GLU A 272 27.78 -0.65 -8.85
CA GLU A 272 26.89 -0.18 -7.78
C GLU A 272 25.75 -1.18 -7.53
N LYS A 273 25.73 -1.73 -6.32
CA LYS A 273 24.73 -2.66 -5.80
C LYS A 273 23.50 -1.89 -5.30
N ARG A 274 22.83 -1.19 -6.22
CA ARG A 274 21.65 -0.38 -5.93
C ARG A 274 20.39 -1.22 -5.79
N ILE A 275 19.65 -1.00 -4.71
CA ILE A 275 18.32 -1.54 -4.47
C ILE A 275 17.29 -0.42 -4.66
N PHE A 276 16.40 -0.59 -5.64
CA PHE A 276 15.27 0.31 -5.85
C PHE A 276 14.00 -0.25 -5.20
N ILE A 277 13.34 0.55 -4.37
CA ILE A 277 12.13 0.15 -3.61
C ILE A 277 10.95 1.04 -4.01
N PRO A 278 10.04 0.56 -4.89
CA PRO A 278 8.81 1.27 -5.24
C PRO A 278 7.71 1.01 -4.20
N ALA A 279 7.61 1.86 -3.19
CA ALA A 279 6.62 1.82 -2.11
C ALA A 279 5.52 2.91 -2.24
N ALA A 280 5.16 3.28 -3.49
CA ALA A 280 4.18 4.31 -3.82
C ALA A 280 2.97 3.73 -4.60
N THR A 281 2.80 4.10 -5.87
CA THR A 281 1.75 3.60 -6.77
C THR A 281 2.25 2.47 -7.66
N GLY A 282 1.33 1.69 -8.23
CA GLY A 282 1.68 0.69 -9.25
C GLY A 282 2.06 1.34 -10.59
N GLY A 283 2.75 0.59 -11.45
CA GLY A 283 3.11 1.04 -12.81
C GLY A 283 4.27 2.03 -12.90
N VAL A 284 4.99 2.27 -11.80
CA VAL A 284 6.10 3.24 -11.74
C VAL A 284 7.40 2.73 -12.36
N TYR A 285 7.51 1.43 -12.59
CA TYR A 285 8.64 0.80 -13.29
C TYR A 285 8.07 0.07 -14.50
N ASP A 286 8.22 0.66 -15.67
CA ASP A 286 7.69 0.19 -16.94
C ASP A 286 8.82 -0.31 -17.86
N ALA A 287 8.46 -0.72 -19.08
CA ALA A 287 9.42 -1.20 -20.06
C ALA A 287 10.42 -0.12 -20.52
N GLU A 288 10.12 1.18 -20.33
CA GLU A 288 11.04 2.26 -20.64
C GLU A 288 12.04 2.46 -19.49
N ALA A 289 11.58 2.46 -18.24
CA ALA A 289 12.43 2.54 -17.05
C ALA A 289 13.34 1.31 -16.86
N ALA A 290 12.97 0.18 -17.47
CA ALA A 290 13.77 -1.05 -17.45
C ALA A 290 14.96 -1.04 -18.44
N LYS A 291 14.97 -0.13 -19.43
CA LYS A 291 16.08 0.02 -20.40
C LYS A 291 17.20 0.89 -19.81
#